data_AF-A0A103XIX8-F1
#
_entry.id   AF-A0A103XIX8-F1
#
_cell.length_a   1.000
_cell.length_b   1.000
_cell.length_c   1.000
_cell.angle_alpha   90.00
_cell.angle_beta   90.00
_cell.angle_gamma   90.00
#
_symmetry.space_group_name_H-M   'P 1'
#
loop_
_entity.id
_entity.type
_entity.pdbx_description
1 polymer ?
#
loop_
_entity_poly.entity_id
_entity_poly.type
_entity_poly.pdbx_seq_one_letter_code
_entity_poly.pdbx_strand_id
1 'polypeptide(L)'
;MDPIIIARLDRVGLPLTSKANCVSTIKVGDQLNDTSQLVSPGKIFTLGFFTIPATNNTYLGIWYTNVRRSRKVWVANPSIPINISSYGILMIDPDNGILIITTGGTTLVNISDNESGHGQNLTATLEDTAAPTTGKLSTVVKR
;
A
#
# COMPACT_ATOMS: atom_id res chain seq x y z
N MET A 1 -7.71 -6.22 -18.14
CA MET A 1 -6.86 -5.23 -17.48
C MET A 1 -6.30 -5.91 -16.26
N ASP A 2 -5.05 -6.36 -16.38
CA ASP A 2 -4.38 -7.19 -15.40
C ASP A 2 -4.09 -6.40 -14.12
N PRO A 3 -4.10 -7.05 -12.94
CA PRO A 3 -3.72 -6.40 -11.70
C PRO A 3 -2.23 -6.03 -11.75
N ILE A 4 -1.97 -4.72 -11.64
CA ILE A 4 -0.61 -4.20 -11.48
C ILE A 4 -0.25 -4.37 -10.00
N ILE A 5 0.53 -5.40 -9.68
CA ILE A 5 1.04 -5.64 -8.32
C ILE A 5 2.37 -4.88 -8.18
N ILE A 6 2.34 -3.74 -7.48
CA ILE A 6 3.53 -2.94 -7.13
C ILE A 6 3.85 -3.08 -5.64
N ALA A 7 3.00 -3.77 -4.86
CA ALA A 7 3.22 -4.00 -3.43
C ALA A 7 3.36 -5.50 -3.14
N ARG A 8 4.43 -5.86 -2.42
CA ARG A 8 4.72 -7.25 -2.03
C ARG A 8 4.77 -7.39 -0.51
N LEU A 9 4.15 -8.43 0.02
CA LEU A 9 4.17 -8.79 1.44
C LEU A 9 5.04 -10.02 1.64
N ASP A 10 6.13 -9.89 2.41
CA ASP A 10 7.08 -10.96 2.67
C ASP A 10 7.30 -11.18 4.18
N ARG A 11 7.61 -12.43 4.56
CA ARG A 11 8.24 -12.77 5.85
C ARG A 11 9.75 -12.55 5.68
N VAL A 12 10.36 -11.74 6.55
CA VAL A 12 11.75 -11.24 6.40
C VAL A 12 12.72 -12.27 5.79
N GLY A 13 13.18 -11.97 4.56
CA GLY A 13 14.44 -12.41 3.99
C GLY A 13 15.27 -11.15 3.69
N LEU A 14 16.56 -11.15 4.03
CA LEU A 14 17.44 -9.97 4.02
C LEU A 14 17.32 -9.16 2.70
N PRO A 15 17.06 -7.84 2.76
CA PRO A 15 17.05 -7.01 1.55
C PRO A 15 18.49 -6.82 1.05
N LEU A 16 18.76 -7.29 -0.17
CA LEU A 16 19.97 -6.92 -0.89
C LEU A 16 19.72 -5.60 -1.64
N THR A 17 20.70 -4.69 -1.51
CA THR A 17 20.97 -3.50 -2.35
C THR A 17 20.36 -2.15 -1.93
N SER A 18 20.89 -1.10 -2.56
CA SER A 18 21.54 0.07 -1.97
C SER A 18 20.63 1.21 -1.54
N LYS A 19 21.07 1.88 -0.47
CA LYS A 19 20.51 3.06 0.19
C LYS A 19 20.19 4.22 -0.77
N ALA A 20 18.91 4.38 -1.10
CA ALA A 20 18.27 5.68 -1.24
C ALA A 20 17.41 5.89 0.03
N ASN A 21 17.42 7.08 0.64
CA ASN A 21 16.51 7.42 1.73
C ASN A 21 15.10 7.65 1.16
N CYS A 22 14.46 6.57 0.73
CA CYS A 22 13.04 6.49 0.41
C CYS A 22 12.44 5.46 1.36
N VAL A 23 11.36 5.84 2.05
CA VAL A 23 10.57 4.88 2.83
C VAL A 23 9.70 4.15 1.82
N SER A 24 10.10 2.94 1.44
CA SER A 24 9.35 2.09 0.49
C SER A 24 8.57 0.98 1.20
N THR A 25 8.74 0.83 2.51
CA THR A 25 8.32 -0.37 3.25
C THR A 25 7.55 0.02 4.51
N ILE A 26 6.47 -0.72 4.78
CA ILE A 26 5.69 -0.71 6.03
C ILE A 26 5.91 -2.06 6.71
N LYS A 27 6.18 -2.06 8.02
CA LYS A 27 6.28 -3.26 8.85
C LYS A 27 5.08 -3.36 9.79
N VAL A 28 4.94 -4.50 10.45
CA VAL A 28 3.97 -4.62 11.57
C VAL A 28 4.29 -3.57 12.63
N GLY A 29 3.26 -2.82 13.05
CA GLY A 29 3.38 -1.70 14.00
C GLY A 29 3.60 -0.33 13.33
N ASP A 30 4.01 -0.29 12.06
CA ASP A 30 4.07 0.96 11.30
C ASP A 30 2.66 1.38 10.85
N GLN A 31 2.46 2.69 10.73
CA GLN A 31 1.23 3.28 10.23
C GLN A 31 1.55 4.34 9.18
N LEU A 32 0.84 4.30 8.07
CA LEU A 32 0.86 5.34 7.05
C LEU A 32 -0.49 6.05 7.03
N ASN A 33 -0.48 7.36 7.17
CA ASN A 33 -1.68 8.20 7.16
C ASN A 33 -1.61 9.20 6.00
N ASP A 34 -2.51 10.18 6.00
CA ASP A 34 -2.61 11.24 4.98
C ASP A 34 -1.43 12.21 4.93
N THR A 35 -0.58 12.24 5.95
CA THR A 35 0.63 13.09 5.99
C THR A 35 1.88 12.40 5.45
N SER A 36 1.84 11.09 5.21
CA SER A 36 3.00 10.30 4.78
C SER A 36 2.74 9.48 3.52
N GLN A 37 3.83 9.14 2.81
CA GLN A 37 3.78 8.42 1.55
C GLN A 37 4.93 7.42 1.47
N LEU A 38 4.71 6.30 0.79
CA LEU A 38 5.78 5.42 0.37
C LEU A 38 6.25 5.79 -1.02
N VAL A 39 7.56 5.75 -1.24
CA VAL A 39 8.18 5.97 -2.54
C VAL A 39 9.03 4.75 -2.88
N SER A 40 8.83 4.19 -4.06
CA SER A 40 9.59 3.02 -4.52
C SER A 40 11.08 3.35 -4.62
N PRO A 41 12.00 2.39 -4.50
CA PRO A 41 13.44 2.63 -4.49
C PRO A 41 13.97 3.49 -5.65
N GLY A 42 13.48 3.23 -6.86
CA GLY A 42 13.78 3.94 -8.09
C GLY A 42 12.96 5.21 -8.31
N LYS A 43 12.11 5.60 -7.34
CA LYS A 43 11.23 6.78 -7.39
C LYS A 43 10.31 6.77 -8.63
N ILE A 44 9.83 5.59 -8.97
CA ILE A 44 8.91 5.38 -10.08
C ILE A 44 7.48 5.53 -9.58
N PHE A 45 7.17 4.90 -8.45
CA PHE A 45 5.86 4.86 -7.86
C PHE A 45 5.82 5.51 -6.48
N THR A 46 4.70 6.16 -6.21
CA THR A 46 4.33 6.65 -4.89
C THR A 46 3.01 6.03 -4.50
N LEU A 47 2.94 5.57 -3.25
CA LEU A 47 1.72 5.11 -2.60
C LEU A 47 1.37 6.07 -1.46
N GLY A 48 0.11 6.43 -1.35
CA GLY A 48 -0.37 7.23 -0.24
C GLY A 48 -1.84 7.61 -0.36
N PHE A 49 -2.33 8.33 0.65
CA PHE A 49 -3.68 8.87 0.61
C PHE A 49 -3.73 10.14 -0.22
N PHE A 50 -4.85 10.36 -0.91
CA PHE A 50 -5.15 11.58 -1.63
C PHE A 50 -6.65 11.89 -1.56
N THR A 51 -6.98 13.17 -1.50
CA THR A 51 -8.36 13.65 -1.47
C THR A 51 -8.74 14.22 -2.83
N ILE A 52 -9.94 13.90 -3.32
CA ILE A 52 -10.52 14.55 -4.50
C ILE A 52 -11.30 15.79 -4.00
N PRO A 53 -10.88 17.03 -4.31
CA PRO A 53 -11.49 18.23 -3.73
C PRO A 53 -12.98 18.41 -4.06
N ALA A 54 -13.41 17.96 -5.24
CA ALA A 54 -14.81 18.10 -5.67
C ALA A 54 -15.78 17.26 -4.85
N THR A 55 -15.31 16.18 -4.22
CA THR A 55 -16.15 15.24 -3.48
C THR A 55 -15.80 15.15 -2.00
N ASN A 56 -14.71 15.78 -1.55
CA ASN A 56 -14.18 15.65 -0.19
C ASN A 56 -13.97 14.18 0.23
N ASN A 57 -13.66 13.34 -0.75
CA ASN A 57 -13.44 11.91 -0.54
C ASN A 57 -11.94 11.61 -0.64
N THR A 58 -11.45 10.90 0.36
CA THR A 58 -10.07 10.44 0.49
C THR A 58 -9.96 8.98 0.09
N TYR A 59 -8.91 8.69 -0.67
CA TYR A 59 -8.60 7.38 -1.21
C TYR A 59 -7.14 7.03 -0.97
N LEU A 60 -6.84 5.75 -0.79
CA LEU A 60 -5.49 5.23 -0.92
C LEU A 60 -5.25 4.84 -2.38
N GLY A 61 -4.09 5.19 -2.93
CA GLY A 61 -3.75 4.75 -4.28
C GLY A 61 -2.27 4.79 -4.59
N ILE A 62 -1.94 4.36 -5.81
CA ILE A 62 -0.59 4.36 -6.38
C ILE A 62 -0.56 5.26 -7.61
N TRP A 63 0.51 6.03 -7.76
CA TRP A 63 0.74 6.91 -8.92
C TRP A 63 2.23 7.02 -9.26
N TYR A 64 2.52 7.56 -10.46
CA TYR A 64 3.90 7.86 -10.85
C TYR A 64 4.45 9.09 -10.12
N THR A 65 5.62 8.97 -9.51
CA THR A 65 6.24 10.04 -8.69
C THR A 65 6.65 11.26 -9.52
N ASN A 66 7.29 11.05 -10.67
CA ASN A 66 7.98 12.13 -11.43
C ASN A 66 7.21 12.64 -12.66
N VAL A 67 5.92 12.32 -12.80
CA VAL A 67 5.12 12.77 -13.94
C VAL A 67 4.29 13.97 -13.52
N ARG A 68 4.32 15.08 -14.30
CA ARG A 68 3.65 16.36 -14.01
C ARG A 68 2.16 16.29 -13.64
N ARG A 69 1.49 15.15 -13.84
CA ARG A 69 0.07 14.93 -13.53
C ARG A 69 -0.19 13.76 -12.57
N SER A 70 0.84 13.20 -11.93
CA SER A 70 0.73 12.11 -10.94
C SER A 70 -0.37 11.10 -11.29
N ARG A 71 -0.27 10.51 -12.49
CA ARG A 71 -1.32 9.65 -13.04
C ARG A 71 -1.58 8.50 -12.08
N LYS A 72 -2.80 8.46 -11.52
CA LYS A 72 -3.24 7.37 -10.64
C LYS A 72 -3.34 6.08 -11.48
N VAL A 73 -2.60 5.06 -11.08
CA VAL A 73 -2.60 3.75 -11.76
C VAL A 73 -3.41 2.72 -11.00
N TRP A 74 -3.66 2.95 -9.71
CA TRP A 74 -4.48 2.10 -8.87
C TRP A 74 -5.08 2.87 -7.68
N VAL A 75 -6.27 2.44 -7.24
CA VAL A 75 -7.01 2.97 -6.08
C VAL A 75 -7.50 1.78 -5.26
N ALA A 76 -7.23 1.79 -3.96
CA ALA A 76 -7.52 0.67 -3.05
C ALA A 76 -8.99 0.61 -2.61
N ASN A 77 -9.60 1.77 -2.38
CA ASN A 77 -10.95 1.90 -1.84
C ASN A 77 -11.89 2.65 -2.81
N PRO A 78 -12.03 2.22 -4.08
CA PRO A 78 -12.79 2.98 -5.08
C PRO A 78 -14.29 3.07 -4.76
N SER A 79 -14.86 2.03 -4.12
CA SER A 79 -16.29 1.95 -3.79
C SER A 79 -16.62 2.50 -2.39
N ILE A 80 -15.62 2.61 -1.51
CA ILE A 80 -15.78 2.99 -0.10
C ILE A 80 -14.79 4.12 0.22
N PRO A 81 -15.04 5.36 -0.22
CA PRO A 81 -14.18 6.49 0.10
C PRO A 81 -14.19 6.79 1.61
N ILE A 82 -13.09 7.38 2.09
CA ILE A 82 -12.99 7.91 3.45
C ILE A 82 -13.39 9.37 3.39
N ASN A 83 -14.33 9.82 4.23
CA ASN A 83 -14.69 11.24 4.29
C ASN A 83 -13.50 12.08 4.75
N ILE A 84 -13.31 13.27 4.19
CA ILE A 84 -12.23 14.20 4.59
C ILE A 84 -12.22 14.54 6.09
N SER A 85 -13.36 14.45 6.77
CA SER A 85 -13.45 14.66 8.23
C SER A 85 -12.88 13.51 9.06
N SER A 86 -12.50 12.40 8.40
CA SER A 86 -11.94 11.19 9.01
C SER A 86 -10.54 10.92 8.48
N TYR A 87 -9.74 10.19 9.25
CA TYR A 87 -8.37 9.84 8.89
C TYR A 87 -8.28 8.35 8.52
N GLY A 88 -7.70 8.09 7.35
CA GLY A 88 -7.35 6.74 6.90
C GLY A 88 -5.96 6.35 7.39
N ILE A 89 -5.83 5.10 7.83
CA ILE A 89 -4.55 4.50 8.20
C ILE A 89 -4.35 3.23 7.37
N LEU A 90 -3.21 3.15 6.70
CA LEU A 90 -2.72 1.91 6.10
C LEU A 90 -1.76 1.24 7.10
N MET A 91 -2.01 -0.02 7.44
CA MET A 91 -1.12 -0.82 8.29
C MET A 91 -1.22 -2.30 7.98
N ILE A 92 -0.29 -3.08 8.51
CA ILE A 92 -0.42 -4.54 8.60
C ILE A 92 -1.13 -4.85 9.92
N ASP A 93 -2.29 -5.51 9.83
CA ASP A 93 -3.00 -6.03 10.98
C ASP A 93 -2.09 -7.03 11.73
N PRO A 94 -1.76 -6.78 13.00
CA PRO A 94 -0.85 -7.63 13.75
C PRO A 94 -1.44 -9.02 14.05
N ASP A 95 -2.76 -9.16 14.07
CA ASP A 95 -3.42 -10.41 14.47
C ASP A 95 -3.41 -11.43 13.34
N ASN A 96 -3.73 -11.00 12.12
CA ASN A 96 -3.88 -11.88 10.96
C ASN A 96 -2.83 -11.65 9.84
N GLY A 97 -2.02 -10.59 9.94
CA GLY A 97 -0.96 -10.28 8.99
C GLY A 97 -1.47 -9.79 7.64
N ILE A 98 -2.65 -9.18 7.60
CA ILE A 98 -3.29 -8.61 6.39
C ILE A 98 -2.94 -7.13 6.27
N LEU A 99 -2.61 -6.67 5.06
CA LEU A 99 -2.50 -5.24 4.78
C LEU A 99 -3.90 -4.64 4.68
N ILE A 100 -4.22 -3.69 5.56
CA ILE A 100 -5.57 -3.13 5.71
C ILE A 100 -5.60 -1.61 5.67
N ILE A 101 -6.75 -1.06 5.31
CA ILE A 101 -7.10 0.36 5.53
C ILE A 101 -8.07 0.42 6.70
N THR A 102 -7.76 1.23 7.72
CA THR A 102 -8.65 1.48 8.87
C THR A 102 -9.03 2.94 8.98
N THR A 103 -10.17 3.21 9.62
CA THR A 103 -10.63 4.54 10.02
C THR A 103 -11.27 4.45 11.40
N GLY A 104 -10.82 5.28 12.34
CA GLY A 104 -11.36 5.28 13.71
C GLY A 104 -11.24 3.93 14.44
N GLY A 105 -10.24 3.11 14.09
CA GLY A 105 -10.04 1.77 14.65
C GLY A 105 -10.84 0.65 13.96
N THR A 106 -11.67 0.97 12.97
CA THR A 106 -12.45 -0.02 12.22
C THR A 106 -11.80 -0.30 10.86
N THR A 107 -11.66 -1.58 10.50
CA THR A 107 -11.19 -2.01 9.19
C THR A 107 -12.21 -1.70 8.10
N LEU A 108 -11.76 -1.00 7.06
CA LEU A 108 -12.58 -0.55 5.93
C LEU A 108 -12.30 -1.35 4.65
N VAL A 109 -11.04 -1.69 4.38
CA VAL A 109 -10.64 -2.54 3.23
C VAL A 109 -9.52 -3.49 3.64
N ASN A 110 -9.63 -4.75 3.22
CA ASN A 110 -8.51 -5.69 3.19
C ASN A 110 -7.85 -5.61 1.81
N ILE A 111 -6.59 -5.16 1.76
CA ILE A 111 -5.84 -4.99 0.51
C ILE A 111 -5.21 -6.32 0.06
N SER A 112 -4.91 -7.22 0.99
CA SER A 112 -4.29 -8.52 0.73
C SER A 112 -5.20 -9.70 1.04
N ASP A 113 -5.20 -10.70 0.18
CA ASP A 113 -6.06 -11.90 0.29
C ASP A 113 -5.56 -12.99 1.25
N ASN A 114 -4.31 -12.93 1.72
CA ASN A 114 -3.69 -14.03 2.47
C ASN A 114 -3.36 -13.62 3.91
N GLU A 115 -3.88 -14.40 4.86
CA GLU A 115 -3.40 -14.36 6.24
C GLU A 115 -1.97 -14.89 6.26
N SER A 116 -1.03 -13.99 6.52
CA SER A 116 0.38 -14.34 6.66
C SER A 116 0.66 -15.06 7.98
N GLY A 117 -0.38 -15.32 8.78
CA GLY A 117 -0.33 -15.75 10.18
C GLY A 117 0.10 -14.62 11.12
N HIS A 118 -0.10 -14.82 12.43
CA HIS A 118 0.36 -13.91 13.46
C HIS A 118 1.91 -13.81 13.46
N GLY A 119 2.47 -12.59 13.44
CA GLY A 119 3.91 -12.42 13.55
C GLY A 119 4.44 -11.03 13.20
N GLN A 120 5.44 -10.57 13.95
CA GLN A 120 6.03 -9.22 13.84
C GLN A 120 6.99 -9.04 12.64
N ASN A 121 7.30 -10.12 11.91
CA ASN A 121 8.28 -10.13 10.83
C ASN A 121 7.65 -10.02 9.43
N LEU A 122 6.53 -9.30 9.32
CA LEU A 122 5.86 -9.04 8.04
C LEU A 122 6.17 -7.64 7.56
N THR A 123 6.45 -7.53 6.26
CA THR A 123 6.74 -6.25 5.62
C THR A 123 6.03 -6.12 4.29
N ALA A 124 5.36 -5.00 4.06
CA ALA A 124 4.80 -4.62 2.78
C ALA A 124 5.72 -3.61 2.09
N THR A 125 6.23 -3.92 0.91
CA THR A 125 7.18 -3.06 0.17
C THR A 125 6.59 -2.62 -1.17
N LEU A 126 6.73 -1.33 -1.49
CA LEU A 126 6.42 -0.74 -2.78
C LEU A 126 7.63 -0.89 -3.72
N GLU A 127 7.48 -1.70 -4.75
CA GLU A 127 8.53 -2.03 -5.72
C GLU A 127 8.55 -1.07 -6.93
N ASP A 128 9.62 -1.13 -7.73
CA ASP A 128 9.78 -0.33 -8.95
C ASP A 128 9.12 -0.95 -10.19
N THR A 129 8.79 -2.24 -10.16
CA THR A 129 8.28 -3.00 -11.32
C THR A 129 7.00 -3.73 -10.93
N ALA A 130 6.06 -3.87 -11.87
CA ALA A 130 4.92 -4.78 -11.70
C ALA A 130 5.44 -6.22 -11.81
N ALA A 131 5.33 -7.03 -10.77
CA ALA A 131 5.89 -8.37 -10.76
C ALA A 131 5.26 -9.27 -11.86
N PRO A 132 6.06 -10.04 -12.63
CA PRO A 132 5.53 -11.05 -13.54
C PRO A 132 4.91 -12.19 -12.72
N THR A 133 3.63 -12.48 -12.97
CA THR A 133 2.84 -13.51 -12.29
C THR A 133 3.27 -14.91 -12.72
N THR A 134 4.35 -15.44 -12.15
CA THR A 134 4.66 -16.87 -12.24
C THR A 134 5.20 -17.40 -10.92
N GLY A 135 4.36 -18.18 -10.24
CA GLY A 135 4.78 -19.10 -9.18
C GLY A 135 4.71 -18.54 -7.76
N LYS A 136 3.57 -18.78 -7.10
CA LYS A 136 3.40 -19.00 -5.65
C LYS A 136 4.04 -17.95 -4.71
N LEU A 137 3.16 -17.29 -3.94
CA LEU A 137 3.42 -16.22 -2.95
C LEU A 137 3.64 -14.83 -3.57
N SER A 138 2.58 -14.24 -4.11
CA SER A 138 2.50 -12.78 -4.26
C SER A 138 1.06 -12.36 -4.14
N THR A 139 0.79 -11.59 -3.09
CA THR A 139 -0.46 -10.96 -2.71
C THR A 139 -1.21 -10.42 -3.93
N VAL A 140 -2.33 -11.09 -4.25
CA VAL A 140 -3.27 -10.60 -5.24
C VAL A 140 -4.09 -9.51 -4.57
N VAL A 141 -3.91 -8.27 -5.00
CA VAL A 141 -4.83 -7.17 -4.71
C VAL A 141 -6.00 -7.34 -5.68
N LYS A 142 -7.13 -7.87 -5.21
CA LYS A 142 -8.33 -8.01 -6.04
C LYS A 142 -9.11 -6.69 -6.12
N ARG A 143 -9.74 -6.50 -7.28
CA ARG A 143 -10.75 -5.47 -7.54
C ARG A 143 -12.03 -5.75 -6.77
#